data_AF-A0A956ZA43-F1
#
_entry.id   AF-A0A956ZA43-F1
#
_cell.length_a   1.000
_cell.length_b   1.000
_cell.length_c   1.000
_cell.angle_alpha   90.00
_cell.angle_beta   90.00
_cell.angle_gamma   90.00
#
_symmetry.space_group_name_H-M   'P 1'
#
loop_
_entity.id
_entity.type
_entity.pdbx_description
1 polymer ?
#
loop_
_entity_poly.entity_id
_entity_poly.type
_entity_poly.pdbx_seq_one_letter_code
_entity_poly.pdbx_strand_id
1 'polypeptide(L)'
;MLHKTPQRPQSSAPNTIKVDDYPAHAVIDIHGLVIECISESPDLVREMVRPFSFFKVEAGRPATTVTAIESEPPYSSFPTVKSSFSTPRNIVFTKGDTKIIDYFGKGVVLAEGNGSKYTIYGTDTDFLKEAFYLLVLSLLGQYCDDKGILRIHALTFSLDDTAVIFSAQSGGGKSTMAFSVL
;
A
#
# COMPACT_ATOMS: atom_id res chain seq x y z
N MET A 1 -7.75 -36.65 -53.72
CA MET A 1 -6.74 -37.11 -52.75
C MET A 1 -5.80 -35.95 -52.47
N LEU A 2 -5.64 -35.62 -51.19
CA LEU A 2 -5.15 -34.33 -50.70
C LEU A 2 -3.64 -34.11 -50.90
N HIS A 3 -3.31 -32.86 -51.20
CA HIS A 3 -2.01 -32.19 -51.08
C HIS A 3 -1.43 -32.27 -49.65
N LYS A 4 -0.10 -32.37 -49.53
CA LYS A 4 0.67 -31.58 -48.57
C LYS A 4 2.12 -31.31 -49.02
N THR A 5 2.51 -30.07 -48.72
CA THR A 5 3.58 -29.19 -49.19
C THR A 5 4.83 -29.31 -48.27
N PRO A 6 6.00 -28.71 -48.60
CA PRO A 6 7.29 -28.98 -47.97
C PRO A 6 7.54 -28.19 -46.67
N GLN A 7 8.54 -28.65 -45.91
CA GLN A 7 9.04 -28.05 -44.66
C GLN A 7 9.54 -26.61 -44.86
N ARG A 8 9.22 -25.74 -43.89
CA ARG A 8 9.77 -24.39 -43.71
C ARG A 8 10.61 -24.32 -42.41
N PRO A 9 11.54 -23.35 -42.31
CA PRO A 9 12.68 -23.38 -41.39
C PRO A 9 12.33 -22.97 -39.96
N GLN A 10 13.23 -23.35 -39.05
CA GLN A 10 13.30 -22.94 -37.65
C GLN A 10 13.29 -21.41 -37.53
N SER A 11 12.29 -20.90 -36.81
CA SER A 11 12.26 -19.53 -36.28
C SER A 11 12.58 -19.60 -34.80
N SER A 12 13.67 -18.95 -34.41
CA SER A 12 14.10 -18.75 -33.03
C SER A 12 13.02 -17.99 -32.25
N ALA A 13 12.36 -18.67 -31.31
CA ALA A 13 11.42 -18.02 -30.40
C ALA A 13 12.17 -17.08 -29.43
N PRO A 14 11.63 -15.90 -29.14
CA PRO A 14 12.22 -14.94 -28.23
C PRO A 14 12.24 -15.47 -26.79
N ASN A 15 13.34 -15.16 -26.11
CA ASN A 15 13.68 -15.49 -24.74
C ASN A 15 12.48 -15.23 -23.80
N THR A 16 11.79 -16.30 -23.39
CA THR A 16 10.65 -16.22 -22.48
C THR A 16 11.20 -16.08 -21.06
N ILE A 17 11.12 -14.87 -20.51
CA ILE A 17 11.35 -14.63 -19.09
C ILE A 17 10.27 -15.44 -18.34
N LYS A 18 10.71 -16.37 -17.49
CA LYS A 18 9.80 -17.19 -16.66
C LYS A 18 9.07 -16.26 -15.67
N VAL A 19 7.74 -16.36 -15.67
CA VAL A 19 6.80 -15.55 -14.88
C VAL A 19 6.59 -16.13 -13.46
N ASP A 20 7.28 -17.21 -13.12
CA ASP A 20 7.13 -17.89 -11.84
C ASP A 20 8.08 -17.31 -10.77
N ASP A 21 7.51 -17.04 -9.58
CA ASP A 21 8.15 -16.71 -8.29
C ASP A 21 8.18 -15.24 -7.81
N TYR A 22 7.12 -14.46 -8.08
CA TYR A 22 6.73 -13.44 -7.09
C TYR A 22 5.53 -13.98 -6.32
N PRO A 23 5.63 -14.21 -4.99
CA PRO A 23 4.45 -14.51 -4.22
C PRO A 23 3.48 -13.33 -4.39
N ALA A 24 2.19 -13.66 -4.49
CA ALA A 24 1.03 -12.77 -4.35
C ALA A 24 0.98 -12.06 -2.98
N HIS A 25 2.14 -11.87 -2.33
CA HIS A 25 2.30 -11.54 -0.94
C HIS A 25 3.67 -10.88 -0.68
N ALA A 26 3.71 -9.89 0.20
CA ALA A 26 4.94 -9.28 0.73
C ALA A 26 4.75 -8.81 2.18
N VAL A 27 5.80 -8.86 2.99
CA VAL A 27 5.80 -8.36 4.37
C VAL A 27 6.68 -7.11 4.48
N ILE A 28 6.18 -6.09 5.16
CA ILE A 28 6.96 -4.92 5.59
C ILE A 28 6.93 -4.83 7.13
N ASP A 29 8.08 -4.51 7.73
CA ASP A 29 8.23 -4.24 9.15
C ASP A 29 8.75 -2.80 9.34
N ILE A 30 7.83 -1.90 9.74
CA ILE A 30 8.17 -0.51 10.02
C ILE A 30 8.32 -0.35 11.54
N HIS A 31 9.53 -0.62 12.04
CA HIS A 31 9.89 -0.47 13.45
C HIS A 31 8.95 -1.22 14.43
N GLY A 32 8.62 -2.47 14.10
CA GLY A 32 7.76 -3.35 14.87
C GLY A 32 6.30 -3.36 14.41
N LEU A 33 5.90 -2.45 13.51
CA LEU A 33 4.62 -2.53 12.81
C LEU A 33 4.75 -3.44 11.59
N VAL A 34 4.43 -4.72 11.77
CA VAL A 34 4.46 -5.72 10.71
C VAL A 34 3.14 -5.68 9.92
N ILE A 35 3.23 -5.39 8.63
CA ILE A 35 2.10 -5.37 7.70
C ILE A 35 2.33 -6.42 6.62
N GLU A 36 1.35 -7.31 6.49
CA GLU A 36 1.28 -8.27 5.39
C GLU A 36 0.46 -7.67 4.24
N CYS A 37 1.00 -7.69 3.03
CA CYS A 37 0.35 -7.21 1.82
C CYS A 37 0.06 -8.39 0.90
N ILE A 38 -1.17 -8.54 0.43
CA ILE A 38 -1.62 -9.67 -0.40
C ILE A 38 -2.38 -9.15 -1.62
N SER A 39 -2.18 -9.73 -2.79
CA SER A 39 -3.02 -9.52 -3.97
C SER A 39 -2.85 -10.65 -4.97
N GLU A 40 -3.88 -10.96 -5.76
CA GLU A 40 -3.78 -11.93 -6.85
C GLU A 40 -2.73 -11.55 -7.90
N SER A 41 -2.40 -10.26 -8.02
CA SER A 41 -1.40 -9.71 -8.94
C SER A 41 -0.06 -9.49 -8.23
N PRO A 42 0.99 -10.30 -8.52
CA PRO A 42 2.29 -10.11 -7.90
C PRO A 42 2.96 -8.79 -8.29
N ASP A 43 2.67 -8.28 -9.50
CA ASP A 43 3.16 -6.97 -9.94
C ASP A 43 2.53 -5.83 -9.14
N LEU A 44 1.23 -5.93 -8.82
CA LEU A 44 0.57 -4.95 -7.96
C LEU A 44 1.17 -4.97 -6.55
N VAL A 45 1.42 -6.14 -5.97
CA VAL A 45 2.12 -6.26 -4.67
C VAL A 45 3.48 -5.57 -4.75
N ARG A 46 4.28 -5.85 -5.79
CA ARG A 46 5.61 -5.25 -5.96
C ARG A 46 5.56 -3.72 -6.00
N GLU A 47 4.63 -3.15 -6.75
CA GLU A 47 4.48 -1.69 -6.87
C GLU A 47 3.92 -1.05 -5.59
N MET A 48 2.97 -1.69 -4.91
CA MET A 48 2.42 -1.20 -3.63
C MET A 48 3.49 -1.11 -2.54
N VAL A 49 4.37 -2.10 -2.43
CA VAL A 49 5.42 -2.13 -1.39
C VAL A 49 6.70 -1.39 -1.80
N ARG A 50 6.84 -0.97 -3.06
CA ARG A 50 8.04 -0.28 -3.57
C ARG A 50 8.42 0.97 -2.76
N PRO A 51 7.50 1.87 -2.35
CA PRO A 51 7.82 3.02 -1.49
C PRO A 51 8.38 2.61 -0.11
N PHE A 52 8.13 1.39 0.32
CA PHE A 52 8.53 0.84 1.62
C PHE A 52 9.67 -0.20 1.48
N SER A 53 10.41 -0.16 0.37
CA SER A 53 11.44 -1.16 0.03
C SER A 53 12.50 -1.39 1.13
N PHE A 54 12.87 -0.34 1.86
CA PHE A 54 13.81 -0.43 3.00
C PHE A 54 13.27 -1.18 4.21
N PHE A 55 11.95 -1.39 4.29
CA PHE A 55 11.27 -2.07 5.40
C PHE A 55 10.81 -3.49 5.04
N LYS A 56 11.13 -3.98 3.83
CA LYS A 56 10.74 -5.34 3.41
C LYS A 56 11.50 -6.38 4.22
N VAL A 57 10.80 -7.39 4.70
CA VAL A 57 11.35 -8.52 5.45
C VAL A 57 10.88 -9.84 4.83
N GLU A 58 11.61 -10.93 5.04
CA GLU A 58 11.23 -12.25 4.52
C GLU A 58 9.99 -12.81 5.20
N ALA A 59 9.87 -12.60 6.52
CA ALA A 59 8.76 -13.07 7.33
C ALA A 59 8.59 -12.23 8.59
N GLY A 60 7.38 -12.25 9.16
CA GLY A 60 7.04 -11.61 10.42
C GLY A 60 5.62 -12.01 10.82
N ARG A 61 5.27 -11.82 12.09
CA ARG A 61 3.88 -11.99 12.54
C ARG A 61 3.11 -10.70 12.24
N PRO A 62 2.18 -10.66 11.28
CA PRO A 62 1.50 -9.43 10.93
C PRO A 62 0.64 -8.94 12.10
N ALA A 63 0.79 -7.66 12.41
CA ALA A 63 -0.18 -6.93 13.22
C ALA A 63 -1.45 -6.65 12.40
N THR A 64 -1.26 -6.43 11.09
CA THR A 64 -2.32 -6.16 10.12
C THR A 64 -2.03 -6.85 8.79
N THR A 65 -3.07 -7.39 8.16
CA THR A 65 -3.03 -7.85 6.76
C THR A 65 -3.84 -6.91 5.88
N VAL A 66 -3.28 -6.53 4.74
CA VAL A 66 -3.91 -5.67 3.72
C VAL A 66 -4.01 -6.47 2.42
N THR A 67 -5.24 -6.73 1.99
CA THR A 67 -5.52 -7.41 0.71
C THR A 67 -5.94 -6.36 -0.33
N ALA A 68 -5.30 -6.33 -1.49
CA ALA A 68 -5.71 -5.51 -2.62
C ALA A 68 -6.37 -6.38 -3.70
N ILE A 69 -7.57 -5.99 -4.14
CA ILE A 69 -8.39 -6.71 -5.10
C ILE A 69 -8.68 -5.78 -6.29
N GLU A 70 -8.21 -6.18 -7.46
CA GLU A 70 -8.44 -5.50 -8.74
C GLU A 70 -9.85 -5.78 -9.28
N SER A 71 -10.86 -5.28 -8.58
CA SER A 71 -12.26 -5.41 -8.96
C SER A 71 -13.09 -4.22 -8.48
N GLU A 72 -14.31 -4.09 -9.00
CA GLU A 72 -15.30 -3.21 -8.38
C GLU A 72 -15.56 -3.63 -6.93
N PRO A 73 -15.78 -2.67 -6.01
CA PRO A 73 -16.21 -2.99 -4.66
C PRO A 73 -17.53 -3.75 -4.68
N PRO A 74 -17.69 -4.82 -3.87
CA PRO A 74 -18.93 -5.58 -3.82
C PRO A 74 -20.00 -4.84 -3.00
N TYR A 75 -20.45 -3.67 -3.47
CA TYR A 75 -21.36 -2.75 -2.76
C TYR A 75 -22.63 -3.42 -2.25
N SER A 76 -23.18 -4.38 -3.00
CA SER A 76 -24.37 -5.13 -2.62
C SER A 76 -24.16 -6.04 -1.39
N SER A 77 -22.91 -6.42 -1.09
CA SER A 77 -22.55 -7.23 0.07
C SER A 77 -22.31 -6.42 1.34
N PHE A 78 -22.11 -5.10 1.21
CA PHE A 78 -21.82 -4.23 2.35
C PHE A 78 -23.08 -4.01 3.21
N PRO A 79 -22.92 -3.89 4.53
CA PRO A 79 -24.05 -3.61 5.42
C PRO A 79 -24.68 -2.25 5.08
N THR A 80 -26.00 -2.20 5.06
CA THR A 80 -26.72 -0.92 4.98
C THR A 80 -26.54 -0.14 6.28
N VAL A 81 -25.79 0.96 6.23
CA VAL A 81 -25.56 1.87 7.37
C VAL A 81 -25.49 3.33 6.93
N LYS A 82 -25.84 4.23 7.85
CA LYS A 82 -25.64 5.67 7.64
C LYS A 82 -24.16 6.00 7.71
N SER A 83 -23.74 7.01 6.97
CA SER A 83 -22.38 7.54 7.06
C SER A 83 -22.11 8.03 8.49
N SER A 84 -20.91 7.73 8.98
CA SER A 84 -20.40 8.26 10.24
C SER A 84 -19.93 9.70 10.05
N PHE A 85 -19.19 9.96 8.96
CA PHE A 85 -18.78 11.29 8.54
C PHE A 85 -18.36 11.28 7.07
N SER A 86 -18.16 12.47 6.51
CA SER A 86 -17.62 12.68 5.16
C SER A 86 -16.49 13.69 5.21
N THR A 87 -15.48 13.47 4.37
CA THR A 87 -14.38 14.39 4.11
C THR A 87 -14.43 14.81 2.64
N PRO A 88 -13.64 15.80 2.20
CA PRO A 88 -13.53 16.12 0.77
C PRO A 88 -13.02 14.94 -0.09
N ARG A 89 -12.44 13.90 0.52
CA ARG A 89 -11.80 12.78 -0.19
C ARG A 89 -12.50 11.43 -0.04
N ASN A 90 -13.36 11.25 0.96
CA ASN A 90 -14.06 9.99 1.19
C ASN A 90 -15.30 10.15 2.08
N ILE A 91 -16.16 9.14 2.04
CA ILE A 91 -17.25 8.92 2.99
C ILE A 91 -16.89 7.72 3.86
N VAL A 92 -17.05 7.87 5.17
CA VAL A 92 -16.77 6.80 6.12
C VAL A 92 -18.07 6.28 6.72
N PHE A 93 -18.21 4.96 6.72
CA PHE A 93 -19.32 4.24 7.33
C PHE A 93 -18.76 3.29 8.40
N THR A 94 -19.43 3.19 9.54
CA THR A 94 -19.00 2.32 10.65
C THR A 94 -20.18 1.50 11.16
N LYS A 95 -19.96 0.20 11.35
CA LYS A 95 -20.92 -0.73 11.96
C LYS A 95 -20.18 -1.77 12.80
N GLY A 96 -20.24 -1.64 14.13
CA GLY A 96 -19.46 -2.51 15.02
C GLY A 96 -17.97 -2.42 14.67
N ASP A 97 -17.34 -3.58 14.45
CA ASP A 97 -15.90 -3.69 14.15
C ASP A 97 -15.58 -3.51 12.64
N THR A 98 -16.58 -3.18 11.83
CA THR A 98 -16.42 -2.95 10.39
C THR A 98 -16.44 -1.46 10.07
N LYS A 99 -15.44 -0.99 9.34
CA LYS A 99 -15.36 0.36 8.78
C LYS A 99 -15.22 0.31 7.27
N ILE A 100 -16.02 1.08 6.56
CA ILE A 100 -16.00 1.17 5.10
C ILE A 100 -15.63 2.61 4.76
N ILE A 101 -14.60 2.79 3.95
CA ILE A 101 -14.12 4.08 3.48
C ILE A 101 -14.33 4.10 1.96
N ASP A 102 -15.35 4.82 1.51
CA ASP A 102 -15.69 4.96 0.10
C ASP A 102 -15.06 6.23 -0.47
N TYR A 103 -14.29 6.09 -1.55
CA TYR A 103 -13.61 7.20 -2.24
C TYR A 103 -14.46 7.76 -3.40
N PHE A 104 -15.75 7.98 -3.13
CA PHE A 104 -16.75 8.46 -4.09
C PHE A 104 -16.84 7.60 -5.35
N GLY A 105 -16.89 6.29 -5.16
CA GLY A 105 -16.99 5.32 -6.26
C GLY A 105 -15.67 5.01 -6.99
N LYS A 106 -14.54 5.66 -6.65
CA LYS A 106 -13.22 5.27 -7.18
C LYS A 106 -12.75 3.91 -6.68
N GLY A 107 -13.17 3.56 -5.46
CA GLY A 107 -12.81 2.34 -4.78
C GLY A 107 -13.12 2.44 -3.29
N VAL A 108 -12.89 1.34 -2.58
CA VAL A 108 -13.28 1.19 -1.17
C VAL A 108 -12.15 0.57 -0.38
N VAL A 109 -11.91 1.11 0.82
CA VAL A 109 -11.11 0.43 1.85
C VAL A 109 -12.08 -0.09 2.92
N LEU A 110 -12.13 -1.41 3.08
CA LEU A 110 -12.85 -2.11 4.13
C LEU A 110 -11.86 -2.46 5.24
N ALA A 111 -12.15 -2.05 6.48
CA ALA A 111 -11.42 -2.47 7.67
C ALA A 111 -12.30 -3.38 8.52
N GLU A 112 -11.73 -4.49 8.97
CA GLU A 112 -12.40 -5.52 9.77
C GLU A 112 -11.53 -5.91 10.98
N GLY A 113 -12.15 -6.54 11.98
CA GLY A 113 -11.44 -7.08 13.13
C GLY A 113 -10.64 -6.01 13.88
N ASN A 114 -11.23 -4.83 14.08
CA ASN A 114 -10.59 -3.68 14.72
C ASN A 114 -9.26 -3.24 14.07
N GLY A 115 -9.16 -3.38 12.74
CA GLY A 115 -7.97 -2.98 11.99
C GLY A 115 -6.91 -4.07 11.88
N SER A 116 -7.19 -5.30 12.29
CA SER A 116 -6.30 -6.44 11.99
C SER A 116 -6.35 -6.84 10.51
N LYS A 117 -7.42 -6.50 9.80
CA LYS A 117 -7.59 -6.85 8.39
C LYS A 117 -8.15 -5.67 7.59
N TYR A 118 -7.52 -5.40 6.46
CA TYR A 118 -8.01 -4.43 5.48
C TYR A 118 -8.15 -5.08 4.11
N THR A 119 -9.18 -4.68 3.37
CA THR A 119 -9.35 -5.02 1.96
C THR A 119 -9.53 -3.74 1.15
N ILE A 120 -8.73 -3.56 0.11
CA ILE A 120 -8.80 -2.43 -0.82
C ILE A 120 -9.38 -2.95 -2.13
N TYR A 121 -10.53 -2.42 -2.53
CA TYR A 121 -11.18 -2.70 -3.81
C TYR A 121 -11.04 -1.50 -4.73
N GLY A 122 -10.72 -1.75 -6.00
CA GLY A 122 -10.68 -0.74 -7.05
C GLY A 122 -10.32 -1.36 -8.39
N THR A 123 -10.80 -0.74 -9.47
CA THR A 123 -10.47 -1.15 -10.85
C THR A 123 -9.26 -0.41 -11.41
N ASP A 124 -8.84 0.67 -10.75
CA ASP A 124 -7.67 1.46 -11.10
C ASP A 124 -6.48 1.09 -10.19
N THR A 125 -5.41 0.58 -10.79
CA THR A 125 -4.18 0.23 -10.07
C THR A 125 -3.51 1.43 -9.40
N ASP A 126 -3.63 2.65 -9.96
CA ASP A 126 -3.07 3.85 -9.33
C ASP A 126 -3.80 4.18 -8.04
N PHE A 127 -5.13 4.07 -8.04
CA PHE A 127 -5.94 4.15 -6.83
C PHE A 127 -5.53 3.10 -5.79
N LEU A 128 -5.37 1.83 -6.18
CA LEU A 128 -4.99 0.76 -5.24
C LEU A 128 -3.64 1.05 -4.57
N LYS A 129 -2.64 1.50 -5.34
CA LYS A 129 -1.32 1.90 -4.82
C LYS A 129 -1.40 3.10 -3.89
N GLU A 130 -2.14 4.14 -4.27
CA GLU A 130 -2.32 5.33 -3.43
C GLU A 130 -3.07 5.00 -2.14
N ALA A 131 -4.16 4.23 -2.22
CA ALA A 131 -4.94 3.79 -1.08
C ALA A 131 -4.10 2.94 -0.12
N PHE A 132 -3.29 2.00 -0.64
CA PHE A 132 -2.35 1.21 0.15
C PHE A 132 -1.32 2.11 0.86
N TYR A 133 -0.69 3.02 0.12
CA TYR A 133 0.30 3.94 0.68
C TYR A 133 -0.28 4.79 1.82
N LEU A 134 -1.45 5.41 1.59
CA LEU A 134 -2.13 6.22 2.60
C LEU A 134 -2.58 5.39 3.80
N LEU A 135 -3.03 4.14 3.58
CA LEU A 135 -3.40 3.22 4.65
C LEU A 135 -2.19 2.87 5.51
N VAL A 136 -1.05 2.50 4.92
CA VAL A 136 0.19 2.21 5.66
C VAL A 136 0.62 3.42 6.50
N LEU A 137 0.56 4.64 5.96
CA LEU A 137 0.87 5.86 6.72
C LEU A 137 -0.11 6.13 7.86
N SER A 138 -1.39 5.79 7.67
CA SER A 138 -2.41 5.88 8.70
C SER A 138 -2.18 4.86 9.82
N LEU A 139 -1.87 3.61 9.46
CA LEU A 139 -1.54 2.53 10.40
C LEU A 139 -0.29 2.87 11.22
N LEU A 140 0.75 3.39 10.55
CA LEU A 140 1.95 3.86 11.24
C LEU A 140 1.64 5.01 12.22
N GLY A 141 0.77 5.93 11.82
CA GLY A 141 0.31 7.00 12.72
C GLY A 141 -0.34 6.43 13.99
N GLN A 142 -1.32 5.55 13.81
CA GLN A 142 -2.01 4.91 14.93
C GLN A 142 -1.06 4.09 15.81
N TYR A 143 -0.15 3.31 15.20
CA TYR A 143 0.86 2.55 15.93
C TYR A 143 1.78 3.45 16.76
N CYS A 144 2.24 4.58 16.20
CA CYS A 144 3.02 5.56 16.93
C CYS A 144 2.24 6.13 18.12
N ASP A 145 0.98 6.52 17.90
CA ASP A 145 0.10 7.08 18.95
C ASP A 145 -0.08 6.08 20.10
N ASP A 146 -0.36 4.81 19.79
CA ASP A 146 -0.53 3.73 20.77
C ASP A 146 0.75 3.45 21.59
N LYS A 147 1.92 3.77 21.02
CA LYS A 147 3.23 3.62 21.67
C LYS A 147 3.72 4.88 22.37
N GLY A 148 2.95 5.98 22.32
CA GLY A 148 3.38 7.28 22.84
C GLY A 148 4.55 7.90 22.06
N ILE A 149 4.72 7.51 20.80
CA ILE A 149 5.78 8.01 19.91
C ILE A 149 5.25 9.23 19.16
N LEU A 150 5.89 10.37 19.34
CA LEU A 150 5.53 11.60 18.64
C LEU A 150 5.98 11.56 17.17
N ARG A 151 5.01 11.64 16.24
CA ARG A 151 5.29 11.87 14.82
C ARG A 151 5.52 13.36 14.53
N ILE A 152 6.67 13.69 13.96
CA ILE A 152 7.01 15.05 13.54
C ILE A 152 7.19 15.07 12.03
N HIS A 153 6.48 15.94 11.33
CA HIS A 153 6.73 16.21 9.92
C HIS A 153 7.91 17.19 9.78
N ALA A 154 9.13 16.67 9.87
CA ALA A 154 10.36 17.46 9.86
C ALA A 154 11.42 16.83 8.96
N LEU A 155 12.38 17.64 8.53
CA LEU A 155 13.69 17.14 8.13
C LEU A 155 14.45 16.77 9.41
N THR A 156 15.12 15.63 9.43
CA THR A 156 16.01 15.26 10.52
C THR A 156 17.35 14.79 9.97
N PHE A 157 18.44 15.15 10.64
CA PHE A 157 19.79 14.69 10.33
C PHE A 157 20.65 14.73 11.60
N SER A 158 21.78 14.03 11.57
CA SER A 158 22.78 14.10 12.64
C SER A 158 24.00 14.88 12.13
N LEU A 159 24.50 15.82 12.95
CA LEU A 159 25.72 16.57 12.70
C LEU A 159 26.51 16.62 14.01
N ASP A 160 27.76 16.17 13.99
CA ASP A 160 28.66 16.14 15.16
C ASP A 160 27.98 15.58 16.43
N ASP A 161 27.47 14.34 16.34
CA ASP A 161 26.72 13.64 17.40
C ASP A 161 25.45 14.36 17.91
N THR A 162 25.02 15.42 17.22
CA THR A 162 23.82 16.19 17.55
C THR A 162 22.71 15.86 16.56
N ALA A 163 21.56 15.42 17.08
CA ALA A 163 20.36 15.24 16.27
C ALA A 163 19.67 16.60 16.04
N VAL A 164 19.49 16.97 14.78
CA VAL A 164 18.77 18.19 14.39
C VAL A 164 17.39 17.81 13.87
N ILE A 165 16.36 18.47 14.39
CA ILE A 165 14.99 18.38 13.89
C ILE A 165 14.62 19.75 13.33
N PHE A 166 14.42 19.82 12.02
CA PHE A 166 14.03 21.03 11.32
C PHE A 166 12.60 20.91 10.79
N SER A 167 11.68 21.53 11.52
CA SER A 167 10.26 21.61 11.15
C SER A 167 9.99 22.95 10.48
N ALA A 168 9.60 22.91 9.21
CA ALA A 168 9.18 24.08 8.45
C ALA A 168 8.01 23.71 7.53
N GLN A 169 7.20 24.69 7.15
CA GLN A 169 6.10 24.48 6.20
C GLN A 169 6.62 24.01 4.83
N SER A 170 5.72 23.56 3.95
CA SER A 170 6.08 23.30 2.55
C SER A 170 6.65 24.58 1.92
N GLY A 171 7.73 24.46 1.15
CA GLY A 171 8.47 25.60 0.62
C GLY A 171 9.43 26.29 1.62
N GLY A 172 9.42 25.91 2.90
CA GLY A 172 10.28 26.50 3.94
C GLY A 172 11.76 26.08 3.91
N GLY A 173 12.28 25.67 2.75
CA GLY A 173 13.71 25.38 2.57
C GLY A 173 14.24 24.11 3.22
N LYS A 174 13.40 23.17 3.70
CA LYS A 174 13.85 21.90 4.30
C LYS A 174 14.86 21.17 3.41
N SER A 175 14.51 20.94 2.15
CA SER A 175 15.41 20.26 1.22
C SER A 175 16.67 21.06 0.94
N THR A 176 16.57 22.39 0.79
CA THR A 176 17.73 23.27 0.58
C THR A 176 18.71 23.19 1.75
N MET A 177 18.21 23.27 2.98
CA MET A 177 19.03 23.13 4.18
C MET A 177 19.70 21.76 4.23
N ALA A 178 18.97 20.67 3.96
CA ALA A 178 19.51 19.31 3.94
C ALA A 178 20.70 19.17 2.98
N PHE A 179 20.64 19.78 1.79
CA PHE A 179 21.75 19.75 0.85
C PHE A 179 22.94 20.62 1.26
N SER A 180 22.70 21.72 1.98
CA SER A 180 23.78 22.61 2.44
C SER A 180 24.62 22.03 3.59
N VAL A 181 24.12 21.01 4.29
CA VAL A 181 24.86 20.30 5.36
C VAL A 181 25.49 18.97 4.91
N LEU A 182 25.33 18.58 3.64
CA LEU A 182 26.08 17.50 3.01
C LEU A 182 27.42 18.04 2.45
#